data_AF-A0A7X9FAR3-F1
#
_entry.id   AF-A0A7X9FAR3-F1
#
_cell.length_a   1.000
_cell.length_b   1.000
_cell.length_c   1.000
_cell.angle_alpha   90.00
_cell.angle_beta   90.00
_cell.angle_gamma   90.00
#
_symmetry.space_group_name_H-M   'P 1'
#
loop_
_entity.id
_entity.type
_entity.pdbx_description
1 polymer ?
#
loop_
_entity_poly.entity_id
_entity_poly.type
_entity_poly.pdbx_seq_one_letter_code
_entity_poly.pdbx_strand_id
1 'polypeptide(L)'
;MDLYSGTGNSLKYWTVKGSPALGVELSGEAVECALYNVPGANILRGKCSERVPQMETWASEQKDQGKACAVYANPPRTGIEPGVLEWITSSLHPERIAYLSCSAGTLRKNLDLLTAAGYIVHRITPYDFFPMTRHVECLALAER
;
A
#
# COMPACT_ATOMS: atom_id res chain seq x y z
N MET A 1 6.55 -1.68 1.20
CA MET A 1 5.73 -2.30 0.14
C MET A 1 4.79 -1.27 -0.43
N ASP A 2 4.56 -1.32 -1.73
CA ASP A 2 3.67 -0.44 -2.49
C ASP A 2 2.55 -1.27 -3.12
N LEU A 3 1.37 -1.25 -2.49
CA LEU A 3 0.22 -2.06 -2.89
C LEU A 3 -0.67 -1.26 -3.82
N TYR A 4 -1.14 -1.90 -4.89
CA TYR A 4 -1.89 -1.25 -5.97
C TYR A 4 -1.04 -0.18 -6.66
N SER A 5 0.19 -0.57 -7.02
CA SER A 5 1.26 0.37 -7.38
C SER A 5 1.05 1.06 -8.74
N GLY A 6 0.09 0.62 -9.55
CA GLY A 6 -0.21 1.17 -10.86
C GLY A 6 1.02 1.25 -11.74
N THR A 7 1.25 2.41 -12.34
CA THR A 7 2.40 2.69 -13.22
C THR A 7 3.69 3.02 -12.44
N GLY A 8 3.75 2.72 -11.14
CA GLY A 8 4.96 2.86 -10.33
C GLY A 8 5.27 4.28 -9.86
N ASN A 9 4.29 5.19 -9.80
CA ASN A 9 4.53 6.58 -9.43
C ASN A 9 5.08 6.71 -7.99
N SER A 10 4.43 6.10 -7.00
CA SER A 10 4.90 6.03 -5.62
C SER A 10 6.17 5.19 -5.51
N LEU A 11 6.22 4.05 -6.23
CA LEU A 11 7.37 3.15 -6.25
C LEU A 11 8.67 3.85 -6.64
N LYS A 12 8.61 4.76 -7.62
CA LYS A 12 9.73 5.60 -8.03
C LYS A 12 10.30 6.41 -6.87
N TYR A 13 9.44 7.02 -6.04
CA TYR A 13 9.89 7.82 -4.91
C TYR A 13 10.58 6.97 -3.84
N TRP A 14 10.08 5.76 -3.57
CA TRP A 14 10.71 4.84 -2.63
C TRP A 14 12.10 4.43 -3.11
N THR A 15 12.21 4.03 -4.38
CA THR A 15 13.47 3.59 -4.98
C THR A 15 14.51 4.71 -5.06
N VAL A 16 14.11 5.93 -5.45
CA VAL A 16 15.01 7.11 -5.49
C VAL A 16 15.55 7.46 -4.11
N LYS A 17 14.81 7.19 -3.05
CA LYS A 17 15.28 7.37 -1.66
C LYS A 17 16.20 6.24 -1.17
N GLY A 18 16.51 5.25 -2.01
CA GLY A 18 17.37 4.11 -1.67
C GLY A 18 16.67 3.04 -0.84
N SER A 19 15.35 3.13 -0.66
CA SER A 19 14.58 2.12 0.07
C SER A 19 14.33 0.91 -0.84
N PRO A 20 14.64 -0.32 -0.39
CA PRO A 20 14.16 -1.52 -1.05
C PRO A 20 12.64 -1.48 -1.09
N ALA A 21 12.09 -1.58 -2.30
CA ALA A 21 10.66 -1.50 -2.51
C ALA A 21 10.17 -2.68 -3.34
N LEU A 22 8.97 -3.15 -2.99
CA LEU A 22 8.23 -4.17 -3.71
C LEU A 22 6.88 -3.56 -4.08
N GLY A 23 6.59 -3.51 -5.38
CA GLY A 23 5.28 -3.12 -5.92
C GLY A 23 4.40 -4.35 -6.16
N VAL A 24 3.09 -4.20 -6.01
CA VAL A 24 2.11 -5.21 -6.43
C VAL A 24 1.01 -4.54 -7.27
N GLU A 25 0.80 -5.05 -8.48
CA GLU A 25 -0.13 -4.47 -9.45
C GLU A 25 -0.83 -5.55 -10.28
N LEU A 26 -2.12 -5.38 -10.53
CA LEU A 26 -2.96 -6.34 -11.26
C LEU A 26 -2.79 -6.22 -12.78
N SER A 27 -2.83 -4.99 -13.32
CA SER A 27 -2.78 -4.74 -14.77
C SER A 27 -1.38 -5.02 -15.30
N GLY A 28 -1.30 -5.85 -16.35
CA GLY A 28 -0.02 -6.14 -17.00
C GLY A 28 0.57 -4.90 -17.67
N GLU A 29 -0.29 -4.10 -18.31
CA GLU A 29 0.07 -2.84 -18.96
C GLU A 29 0.62 -1.83 -17.93
N ALA A 30 -0.01 -1.74 -16.76
CA ALA A 30 0.49 -0.88 -15.69
C ALA A 30 1.86 -1.35 -15.17
N VAL A 31 2.08 -2.67 -15.04
CA VAL A 31 3.39 -3.23 -14.69
C VAL A 31 4.45 -2.90 -15.73
N GLU A 32 4.13 -3.01 -17.02
CA GLU A 32 5.05 -2.63 -18.11
C GLU A 32 5.43 -1.14 -18.03
N CYS A 33 4.44 -0.27 -17.83
CA CYS A 33 4.70 1.15 -17.59
C CYS A 33 5.53 1.40 -16.31
N ALA A 34 5.28 0.64 -15.25
CA ALA A 34 6.02 0.77 -13.99
C ALA A 34 7.50 0.38 -14.15
N LEU A 35 7.78 -0.70 -14.89
CA LEU A 35 9.14 -1.12 -15.20
C LEU A 35 9.87 -0.13 -16.12
N TYR A 36 9.14 0.54 -17.02
CA TYR A 36 9.68 1.65 -17.81
C TYR A 36 10.00 2.88 -16.94
N ASN A 37 9.08 3.25 -16.04
CA ASN A 37 9.21 4.42 -15.17
C ASN A 37 10.25 4.23 -14.06
N VAL A 38 10.44 2.99 -13.61
CA VAL A 38 11.35 2.59 -12.53
C VAL A 38 12.14 1.36 -12.98
N PRO A 39 13.17 1.54 -13.83
CA PRO A 39 13.99 0.43 -14.32
C PRO A 39 14.57 -0.38 -13.17
N GLY A 40 14.43 -1.70 -13.23
CA GLY A 40 14.90 -2.63 -12.19
C GLY A 40 14.03 -2.69 -10.94
N ALA A 41 12.82 -2.12 -10.94
CA ALA A 41 11.89 -2.26 -9.83
C ALA A 41 11.43 -3.72 -9.64
N ASN A 42 11.31 -4.13 -8.38
CA ASN A 42 10.68 -5.41 -8.02
C ASN A 42 9.17 -5.23 -8.01
N ILE A 43 8.46 -5.86 -8.95
CA ILE A 43 7.01 -5.77 -9.08
C ILE A 43 6.41 -7.16 -9.24
N LEU A 44 5.41 -7.47 -8.43
CA LEU A 44 4.60 -8.68 -8.55
C LEU A 44 3.33 -8.36 -9.33
N ARG A 45 3.12 -9.03 -10.46
CA ARG A 45 1.87 -8.93 -11.21
C ARG A 45 0.79 -9.82 -10.59
N GLY A 46 -0.37 -9.28 -10.24
CA GLY A 46 -1.52 -10.01 -9.72
C GLY A 46 -2.32 -9.20 -8.70
N LYS A 47 -3.42 -9.75 -8.18
CA LYS A 47 -4.10 -9.13 -7.04
C LYS A 47 -3.20 -9.17 -5.81
N CYS A 48 -3.36 -8.21 -4.90
CA CYS A 48 -2.55 -8.20 -3.69
C CYS A 48 -2.81 -9.45 -2.84
N SER A 49 -4.07 -9.92 -2.75
CA SER A 49 -4.41 -11.15 -2.02
C SER A 49 -3.73 -12.41 -2.59
N GLU A 50 -3.58 -12.50 -3.91
CA GLU A 50 -2.94 -13.62 -4.62
C GLU A 50 -1.40 -13.57 -4.53
N ARG A 51 -0.84 -12.49 -3.98
CA ARG A 51 0.60 -12.24 -3.86
C ARG A 51 1.10 -12.19 -2.43
N VAL A 52 0.22 -12.42 -1.45
CA VAL A 52 0.59 -12.50 -0.03
C VAL A 52 1.77 -13.44 0.24
N PRO A 53 1.84 -14.67 -0.32
CA PRO A 53 2.98 -15.55 -0.07
C PRO A 53 4.33 -14.94 -0.49
N GLN A 54 4.38 -14.32 -1.67
CA GLN A 54 5.59 -13.68 -2.17
C GLN A 54 5.95 -12.40 -1.39
N MET A 55 4.94 -11.63 -0.98
CA MET A 55 5.14 -10.46 -0.13
C MET A 55 5.67 -10.86 1.25
N GLU A 56 5.17 -11.94 1.84
CA GLU A 56 5.64 -12.48 3.12
C GLU A 56 7.11 -12.91 3.03
N THR A 57 7.47 -13.67 2.00
CA THR A 57 8.87 -14.07 1.76
C THR A 57 9.77 -12.85 1.64
N TRP A 58 9.39 -11.87 0.82
CA TRP A 58 10.17 -10.65 0.64
C TRP A 58 10.29 -9.84 1.95
N ALA A 59 9.21 -9.75 2.73
CA ALA A 59 9.23 -9.05 4.02
C ALA A 59 10.19 -9.72 5.00
N SER A 60 10.17 -11.05 5.08
CA SER A 60 11.08 -11.82 5.92
C SER A 60 12.54 -11.56 5.54
N GLU A 61 12.86 -11.59 4.25
CA GLU A 61 14.22 -11.31 3.76
C GLU A 61 14.69 -9.89 4.10
N GLN A 62 13.81 -8.89 4.03
CA GLN A 62 14.16 -7.53 4.44
C GLN A 62 14.36 -7.43 5.97
N LYS A 63 13.53 -8.15 6.75
CA LYS A 63 13.63 -8.18 8.20
C LYS A 63 14.93 -8.85 8.67
N ASP A 64 15.36 -9.92 8.01
CA ASP A 64 16.65 -10.59 8.27
C ASP A 64 17.85 -9.65 8.00
N GLN A 65 17.67 -8.66 7.12
CA GLN A 65 18.63 -7.58 6.88
C GLN A 65 18.47 -6.39 7.84
N GLY A 66 17.65 -6.52 8.89
CA GLY A 66 17.43 -5.49 9.90
C GLY A 66 16.59 -4.30 9.43
N LYS A 67 15.79 -4.45 8.37
CA LYS A 67 14.97 -3.35 7.81
C LYS A 67 13.54 -3.39 8.34
N ALA A 68 13.05 -2.25 8.78
CA ALA A 68 11.65 -2.06 9.13
C ALA A 68 10.75 -2.09 7.88
N CYS A 69 9.53 -2.63 8.03
CA CYS A 69 8.55 -2.68 6.96
C CYS A 69 7.53 -1.54 7.10
N ALA A 70 7.31 -0.82 6.01
CA ALA A 70 6.22 0.14 5.86
C ALA A 70 5.36 -0.24 4.66
N VAL A 71 4.07 0.03 4.74
CA VAL A 71 3.09 -0.22 3.66
C VAL A 71 2.53 1.09 3.15
N TYR A 72 2.59 1.28 1.84
CA TYR A 72 1.77 2.25 1.13
C TYR A 72 0.67 1.50 0.38
N ALA A 73 -0.59 1.91 0.56
CA ALA A 73 -1.73 1.29 -0.10
C ALA A 73 -2.56 2.37 -0.82
N ASN A 74 -2.81 2.14 -2.11
CA ASN A 74 -3.68 2.99 -2.94
C ASN A 74 -4.75 2.14 -3.68
N PRO A 75 -5.63 1.44 -2.94
CA PRO A 75 -6.60 0.53 -3.53
C PRO A 75 -7.68 1.25 -4.37
N PRO A 76 -8.43 0.49 -5.19
CA PRO A 76 -9.66 0.99 -5.80
C PRO A 76 -10.72 1.37 -4.74
N ARG A 77 -11.85 1.93 -5.20
CA ARG A 77 -12.96 2.40 -4.33
C ARG A 77 -13.47 1.36 -3.32
N THR A 78 -13.31 0.07 -3.60
CA THR A 78 -13.68 -1.04 -2.71
C THR A 78 -12.83 -1.13 -1.44
N GLY A 79 -11.67 -0.47 -1.40
CA GLY A 79 -10.72 -0.52 -0.29
C GLY A 79 -9.72 -1.67 -0.40
N ILE A 80 -8.94 -1.88 0.67
CA ILE A 80 -7.96 -2.96 0.75
C ILE A 80 -8.70 -4.30 0.75
N GLU A 81 -8.19 -5.26 -0.03
CA GLU A 81 -8.74 -6.62 -0.08
C GLU A 81 -8.75 -7.26 1.32
N PRO A 82 -9.85 -7.90 1.76
CA PRO A 82 -9.96 -8.42 3.12
C PRO A 82 -8.79 -9.33 3.55
N GLY A 83 -8.35 -10.25 2.67
CA GLY A 83 -7.21 -11.13 2.97
C GLY A 83 -5.87 -10.40 3.05
N VAL A 84 -5.72 -9.26 2.37
CA VAL A 84 -4.51 -8.42 2.48
C VAL A 84 -4.54 -7.65 3.79
N LEU A 85 -5.70 -7.12 4.18
CA LEU A 85 -5.85 -6.41 5.44
C LEU A 85 -5.65 -7.35 6.63
N GLU A 86 -6.25 -8.55 6.59
CA GLU A 86 -6.05 -9.59 7.58
C GLU A 86 -4.55 -9.90 7.72
N TRP A 87 -3.88 -10.21 6.61
CA TRP A 87 -2.44 -10.49 6.58
C TRP A 87 -1.58 -9.33 7.13
N ILE A 88 -1.90 -8.07 6.79
CA ILE A 88 -1.23 -6.88 7.34
C ILE A 88 -1.36 -6.86 8.86
N THR A 89 -2.54 -7.16 9.38
CA THR A 89 -2.85 -7.09 10.82
C THR A 89 -2.40 -8.30 11.63
N SER A 90 -2.28 -9.48 11.03
CA SER A 90 -2.03 -10.73 11.75
C SER A 90 -0.64 -11.33 11.52
N SER A 91 0.03 -10.98 10.42
CA SER A 91 1.33 -11.55 10.05
C SER A 91 2.39 -10.47 9.85
N LEU A 92 2.18 -9.57 8.89
CA LEU A 92 3.21 -8.62 8.46
C LEU A 92 3.55 -7.59 9.55
N HIS A 93 2.52 -7.01 10.18
CA HIS A 93 2.63 -5.98 11.22
C HIS A 93 3.62 -4.84 10.90
N PRO A 94 3.48 -4.11 9.77
CA PRO A 94 4.35 -2.98 9.45
C PRO A 94 4.31 -1.90 10.54
N GLU A 95 5.42 -1.20 10.75
CA GLU A 95 5.49 -0.08 11.71
C GLU A 95 4.62 1.09 11.27
N ARG A 96 4.48 1.29 9.95
CA ARG A 96 3.73 2.39 9.36
C ARG A 96 2.90 1.95 8.17
N ILE A 97 1.69 2.47 8.09
CA ILE A 97 0.77 2.29 6.98
C ILE A 97 0.32 3.67 6.51
N ALA A 98 0.67 4.00 5.27
CA ALA A 98 0.12 5.13 4.54
C ALA A 98 -0.97 4.62 3.58
N TYR A 99 -2.21 5.04 3.79
CA TYR A 99 -3.36 4.59 3.00
C TYR A 99 -4.01 5.79 2.31
N LEU A 100 -3.84 5.88 0.98
CA LEU A 100 -4.58 6.80 0.12
C LEU A 100 -5.91 6.16 -0.33
N SER A 101 -7.03 6.83 -0.04
CA SER A 101 -8.37 6.34 -0.40
C SER A 101 -9.23 7.43 -1.01
N CYS A 102 -9.91 7.07 -2.11
CA CYS A 102 -10.90 7.88 -2.79
C CYS A 102 -12.32 7.76 -2.21
N SER A 103 -12.47 6.97 -1.14
CA SER A 103 -13.76 6.68 -0.49
C SER A 103 -13.61 6.71 1.02
N ALA A 104 -14.17 7.74 1.65
CA ALA A 104 -14.17 7.90 3.09
C ALA A 104 -14.86 6.74 3.83
N GLY A 105 -15.91 6.16 3.24
CA GLY A 105 -16.66 5.07 3.85
C GLY A 105 -15.88 3.76 3.95
N THR A 106 -15.15 3.40 2.89
CA THR A 106 -14.28 2.21 2.90
C THR A 106 -13.01 2.45 3.70
N LEU A 107 -12.45 3.66 3.63
CA LEU A 107 -11.32 4.08 4.48
C LEU A 107 -11.66 3.88 5.96
N ARG A 108 -12.81 4.39 6.44
CA ARG A 108 -13.25 4.22 7.83
C ARG A 108 -13.26 2.75 8.24
N LYS A 109 -13.93 1.88 7.47
CA LYS A 109 -14.04 0.45 7.79
C LYS A 109 -12.67 -0.23 7.89
N ASN A 110 -11.73 0.10 7.01
CA ASN A 110 -10.39 -0.47 7.07
C ASN A 110 -9.58 0.10 8.24
N LEU A 111 -9.70 1.39 8.56
CA LEU A 111 -9.07 1.98 9.76
C LEU A 111 -9.64 1.40 11.05
N ASP A 112 -10.94 1.12 11.12
CA ASP A 112 -11.57 0.44 12.27
C ASP A 112 -10.92 -0.93 12.53
N LEU A 113 -10.62 -1.68 11.46
CA LEU A 113 -9.93 -2.98 11.56
C LEU A 113 -8.44 -2.83 11.94
N LEU A 114 -7.75 -1.84 11.38
CA LEU A 114 -6.36 -1.54 11.76
C LEU A 114 -6.25 -1.13 13.22
N THR A 115 -7.15 -0.26 13.70
CA THR A 115 -7.17 0.19 15.10
C THR A 115 -7.53 -0.95 16.06
N ALA A 116 -8.46 -1.83 15.69
CA ALA A 116 -8.73 -3.05 16.44
C ALA A 116 -7.51 -3.99 16.54
N ALA A 117 -6.61 -3.94 15.55
CA ALA A 117 -5.33 -4.66 15.53
C ALA A 117 -4.17 -3.89 16.22
N GLY A 118 -4.46 -2.78 16.89
CA GLY A 118 -3.48 -2.04 17.70
C GLY A 118 -2.77 -0.89 16.99
N TYR A 119 -3.15 -0.53 15.76
CA TYR A 119 -2.62 0.67 15.11
C TYR A 119 -3.28 1.94 15.65
N ILE A 120 -2.53 3.03 15.68
CA ILE A 120 -3.01 4.38 16.01
C ILE A 120 -3.07 5.19 14.73
N VAL A 121 -4.22 5.78 14.43
CA VAL A 121 -4.37 6.73 13.32
C VAL A 121 -3.80 8.08 13.75
N HIS A 122 -2.58 8.38 13.31
CA HIS A 122 -1.88 9.61 13.67
C HIS A 122 -2.37 10.82 12.89
N ARG A 123 -2.75 10.63 11.62
CA ARG A 123 -3.13 11.73 10.74
C ARG A 123 -4.06 11.26 9.63
N ILE A 124 -5.03 12.10 9.28
CA ILE A 124 -5.81 11.98 8.04
C ILE A 124 -5.73 13.32 7.32
N THR A 125 -5.25 13.33 6.08
CA THR A 125 -5.14 14.54 5.25
C THR A 125 -6.05 14.41 4.04
N PRO A 126 -7.11 15.24 3.93
CA PRO A 126 -7.95 15.28 2.74
C PRO A 126 -7.27 16.07 1.61
N TYR A 127 -7.53 15.67 0.37
CA TYR A 127 -7.11 16.33 -0.85
C TYR A 127 -8.31 16.49 -1.79
N ASP A 128 -8.50 17.70 -2.29
CA ASP A 128 -9.50 18.00 -3.31
C ASP A 128 -8.90 17.79 -4.71
N PHE A 129 -8.89 16.55 -5.17
CA PHE A 129 -8.47 16.21 -6.54
C PHE A 129 -9.59 16.47 -7.56
N PHE A 130 -10.82 16.61 -7.10
CA PHE A 130 -12.00 16.74 -7.95
C PHE A 130 -12.90 17.88 -7.45
N PRO A 131 -12.48 19.15 -7.66
CA PRO A 131 -13.24 20.30 -7.18
C PRO A 131 -14.66 20.32 -7.74
N MET A 132 -15.59 20.85 -6.96
CA MET A 132 -17.02 20.92 -7.29
C MET A 132 -17.69 19.54 -7.44
N THR A 133 -17.10 18.48 -6.88
CA THR A 133 -17.71 17.15 -6.78
C THR A 133 -17.85 16.71 -5.32
N ARG A 134 -18.50 15.56 -5.11
CA ARG A 134 -18.58 14.92 -3.79
C ARG A 134 -17.34 14.08 -3.44
N HIS A 135 -16.38 13.96 -4.36
CA HIS A 135 -15.23 13.08 -4.20
C HIS A 135 -14.12 13.78 -3.42
N VAL A 136 -13.56 13.07 -2.42
CA VAL A 136 -12.43 13.54 -1.62
C VAL A 136 -11.45 12.39 -1.50
N GLU A 137 -10.20 12.65 -1.84
CA GLU A 137 -9.10 11.73 -1.59
C GLU A 137 -8.58 11.95 -0.17
N CYS A 138 -8.36 10.89 0.58
CA CYS A 138 -7.86 10.98 1.96
C CYS A 138 -6.61 10.12 2.10
N LEU A 139 -5.51 10.74 2.55
CA LEU A 139 -4.31 10.02 2.98
C LEU A 139 -4.34 9.85 4.49
N ALA A 140 -4.49 8.62 4.96
CA ALA A 140 -4.36 8.27 6.37
C ALA A 140 -2.96 7.74 6.66
N LEU A 141 -2.39 8.16 7.79
CA LEU A 141 -1.18 7.59 8.38
C LEU A 141 -1.59 6.87 9.66
N ALA A 142 -1.33 5.56 9.71
CA ALA A 142 -1.47 4.74 10.89
C ALA A 142 -0.11 4.14 11.27
N GLU A 143 0.21 4.11 12.56
CA GLU A 143 1.47 3.57 13.08
C GLU A 143 1.19 2.63 14.24
N ARG A 144 2.15 1.75 14.55
CA ARG A 144 2.10 0.81 15.67
C ARG A 144 3.33 0.95 16.56
#